data_AF-A0A9W5K930-F1
#
_entry.id   AF-A0A9W5K930-F1
#
_cell.length_a   1.000
_cell.length_b   1.000
_cell.length_c   1.000
_cell.angle_alpha   90.00
_cell.angle_beta   90.00
_cell.angle_gamma   90.00
#
_symmetry.space_group_name_H-M   'P 1'
#
loop_
_entity.id
_entity.type
_entity.pdbx_description
1 polymer ?
#
loop_
_entity_poly.entity_id
_entity_poly.type
_entity_poly.pdbx_seq_one_letter_code
_entity_poly.pdbx_strand_id
1 'polypeptide(L)'
;MTIQTEQDIIRLIENDEWMMNVLQMAKSLELPDWWICAGFVRSKIWDTLHDYEAKTAMPDVDVIYYDSLHQDEIYEQSLETKLMNIDATIPWSVKNQARMHVVNNMPPYSSSVNAISKFPETATALGVTLDELNNVILTAPCGIEDVLSL
;
A
#
# COMPACT_ATOMS: atom_id res chain seq x y z
N MET A 1 -19.51 -0.35 -11.09
CA MET A 1 -18.74 0.80 -11.65
C MET A 1 -17.67 0.23 -12.56
N THR A 2 -17.43 0.78 -13.75
CA THR A 2 -16.42 0.20 -14.67
C THR A 2 -15.06 0.85 -14.41
N ILE A 3 -14.10 0.09 -13.87
CA ILE A 3 -12.72 0.53 -13.65
C ILE A 3 -11.92 0.15 -14.89
N GLN A 4 -11.33 1.13 -15.60
CA GLN A 4 -10.56 0.86 -16.82
C GLN A 4 -9.17 1.49 -16.81
N THR A 5 -8.94 2.48 -15.95
CA THR A 5 -7.72 3.28 -15.94
C THR A 5 -7.18 3.44 -14.52
N GLU A 6 -5.89 3.79 -14.41
CA GLU A 6 -5.27 4.20 -13.15
C GLU A 6 -6.04 5.35 -12.48
N GLN A 7 -6.58 6.28 -13.27
CA GLN A 7 -7.37 7.39 -12.76
C GLN A 7 -8.70 6.93 -12.14
N ASP A 8 -9.30 5.86 -12.64
CA ASP A 8 -10.51 5.29 -12.04
C ASP A 8 -10.19 4.64 -10.70
N ILE A 9 -9.04 3.98 -10.58
CA ILE A 9 -8.55 3.40 -9.31
C ILE A 9 -8.29 4.52 -8.30
N ILE A 10 -7.61 5.60 -8.70
CA ILE A 10 -7.37 6.78 -7.86
C ILE A 10 -8.71 7.32 -7.33
N ARG A 11 -9.68 7.57 -8.22
CA ARG A 11 -11.01 8.07 -7.84
C ARG A 11 -11.76 7.11 -6.93
N LEU A 12 -11.62 5.81 -7.14
CA LEU A 12 -12.26 4.78 -6.33
C LEU A 12 -11.78 4.86 -4.87
N ILE A 13 -10.49 5.16 -4.68
CA ILE A 13 -9.86 5.31 -3.37
C ILE A 13 -10.23 6.67 -2.76
N GLU A 14 -10.17 7.75 -3.53
CA GLU A 14 -10.55 9.10 -3.07
C GLU A 14 -12.00 9.17 -2.57
N ASN A 15 -12.91 8.39 -3.18
CA ASN A 15 -14.31 8.31 -2.77
C ASN A 15 -14.58 7.33 -1.61
N ASP A 16 -13.57 6.62 -1.13
CA ASP A 16 -13.67 5.72 0.02
C ASP A 16 -13.11 6.39 1.27
N GLU A 17 -14.00 6.87 2.14
CA GLU A 17 -13.62 7.58 3.37
C GLU A 17 -12.71 6.74 4.28
N TRP A 18 -12.94 5.43 4.36
CA TRP A 18 -12.10 4.57 5.19
C TRP A 18 -10.69 4.47 4.61
N MET A 19 -10.55 4.28 3.29
CA MET A 19 -9.24 4.22 2.65
C MET A 19 -8.49 5.55 2.76
N MET A 20 -9.18 6.68 2.60
CA MET A 20 -8.58 8.00 2.77
C MET A 20 -8.11 8.23 4.21
N ASN A 21 -8.87 7.78 5.21
CA ASN A 21 -8.45 7.84 6.61
C ASN A 21 -7.19 7.00 6.86
N VAL A 22 -7.14 5.77 6.32
CA VAL A 22 -5.97 4.88 6.42
C VAL A 22 -4.73 5.54 5.79
N LEU A 23 -4.88 6.15 4.61
CA LEU A 23 -3.81 6.88 3.93
C LEU A 23 -3.32 8.09 4.73
N GLN A 24 -4.22 8.85 5.37
CA GLN A 24 -3.85 9.96 6.23
C GLN A 24 -3.11 9.51 7.49
N MET A 25 -3.50 8.37 8.09
CA MET A 25 -2.78 7.79 9.22
C MET A 25 -1.36 7.39 8.82
N ALA A 26 -1.17 6.73 7.67
CA ALA A 26 0.15 6.39 7.15
C ALA A 26 1.00 7.64 6.85
N LYS A 27 0.40 8.66 6.22
CA LYS A 27 1.06 9.96 5.96
C LYS A 27 1.56 10.63 7.24
N SER A 28 0.82 10.49 8.35
CA SER A 28 1.20 11.08 9.66
C SER A 28 2.50 10.52 10.26
N LEU A 29 3.01 9.41 9.73
CA LEU A 29 4.31 8.87 10.13
C LEU A 29 5.50 9.63 9.52
N GLU A 30 5.25 10.48 8.50
CA GLU A 30 6.26 11.30 7.82
C GLU A 30 7.46 10.46 7.30
N LEU A 31 7.18 9.24 6.86
CA LEU A 31 8.21 8.32 6.36
C LEU A 31 8.66 8.73 4.94
N PRO A 32 9.93 8.53 4.58
CA PRO A 32 10.38 8.74 3.21
C PRO A 32 9.89 7.62 2.29
N ASP A 33 9.48 7.98 1.06
CA ASP A 33 9.10 7.02 0.00
C ASP A 33 8.10 5.94 0.49
N TRP A 34 7.05 6.36 1.20
CA TRP A 34 6.07 5.45 1.78
C TRP A 34 4.91 5.16 0.82
N TRP A 35 4.39 3.93 0.90
CA TRP A 35 3.28 3.43 0.10
C TRP A 35 2.45 2.42 0.89
N ILE A 36 1.13 2.41 0.70
CA ILE A 36 0.27 1.31 1.13
C ILE A 36 0.02 0.38 -0.05
N CYS A 37 0.30 -0.92 0.10
CA CYS A 37 0.43 -1.82 -1.05
C CYS A 37 -0.45 -3.09 -0.99
N ALA A 38 -0.25 -3.95 -1.98
CA ALA A 38 -0.67 -5.35 -2.04
C ALA A 38 -2.18 -5.57 -1.94
N GLY A 39 -2.67 -5.93 -0.76
CA GLY A 39 -4.07 -6.29 -0.54
C GLY A 39 -5.01 -5.09 -0.45
N PHE A 40 -4.51 -3.92 -0.07
CA PHE A 40 -5.33 -2.73 0.17
C PHE A 40 -5.98 -2.20 -1.11
N VAL A 41 -5.18 -2.05 -2.17
CA VAL A 41 -5.66 -1.57 -3.47
C VAL A 41 -6.42 -2.67 -4.22
N ARG A 42 -5.83 -3.87 -4.28
CA ARG A 42 -6.41 -5.02 -5.00
C ARG A 42 -7.81 -5.37 -4.48
N SER A 43 -7.98 -5.49 -3.18
CA SER A 43 -9.28 -5.86 -2.60
C SER A 43 -10.34 -4.83 -2.94
N LYS A 44 -10.01 -3.53 -2.90
CA LYS A 44 -10.96 -2.48 -3.27
C LYS A 44 -11.39 -2.57 -4.74
N ILE A 45 -10.42 -2.81 -5.64
CA ILE A 45 -10.71 -2.98 -7.08
C ILE A 45 -11.62 -4.18 -7.28
N TRP A 46 -11.28 -5.33 -6.72
CA TRP A 46 -12.05 -6.56 -6.89
C TRP A 46 -13.43 -6.51 -6.26
N ASP A 47 -13.57 -5.93 -5.06
CA ASP A 47 -14.86 -5.71 -4.42
C ASP A 47 -15.78 -4.88 -5.35
N THR A 48 -15.20 -3.92 -6.07
CA THR A 48 -15.93 -3.06 -7.00
C THR A 48 -16.23 -3.74 -8.34
N LEU A 49 -15.32 -4.58 -8.85
CA LEU A 49 -15.52 -5.31 -10.12
C LEU A 49 -16.52 -6.46 -9.98
N HIS A 50 -16.58 -7.09 -8.80
CA HIS A 50 -17.44 -8.24 -8.52
C HIS A 50 -18.74 -7.87 -7.79
N ASP A 51 -19.04 -6.58 -7.68
CA ASP A 51 -20.23 -6.03 -7.02
C ASP A 51 -20.42 -6.56 -5.58
N TYR A 52 -19.32 -6.70 -4.83
CA TYR A 52 -19.39 -7.04 -3.41
C TYR A 52 -19.85 -5.84 -2.60
N GLU A 53 -20.98 -6.01 -1.90
CA GLU A 53 -21.56 -4.95 -1.06
C GLU A 53 -20.78 -4.72 0.24
N ALA A 54 -20.07 -5.76 0.71
CA ALA A 54 -19.24 -5.69 1.91
C ALA A 54 -17.77 -5.73 1.53
N LYS A 55 -16.99 -4.85 2.18
CA LYS A 55 -15.53 -4.84 2.04
C LYS A 55 -14.94 -6.18 2.44
N THR A 56 -14.09 -6.73 1.59
CA THR A 56 -13.35 -7.96 1.89
C THR A 56 -12.44 -7.75 3.10
N ALA A 57 -12.50 -8.67 4.06
CA ALA A 57 -11.61 -8.66 5.22
C ALA A 57 -10.16 -8.85 4.75
N MET A 58 -9.30 -7.90 5.11
CA MET A 58 -7.89 -7.97 4.79
C MET A 58 -7.11 -8.47 6.01
N PRO A 59 -6.13 -9.37 5.82
CA PRO A 59 -5.31 -9.86 6.92
C PRO A 59 -4.42 -8.76 7.52
N ASP A 60 -3.97 -7.82 6.68
CA ASP A 60 -3.08 -6.72 7.01
C ASP A 60 -3.29 -5.49 6.11
N VAL A 61 -2.82 -4.34 6.59
CA VAL A 61 -2.58 -3.12 5.80
C VAL A 61 -1.07 -2.87 5.77
N ASP A 62 -0.46 -3.23 4.65
CA ASP A 62 0.99 -3.09 4.45
C ASP A 62 1.37 -1.65 4.10
N VAL A 63 2.00 -0.97 5.05
CA VAL A 63 2.71 0.30 4.86
C VAL A 63 4.19 0.00 4.64
N ILE A 64 4.64 0.14 3.41
CA ILE A 64 6.06 0.03 3.08
C ILE A 64 6.69 1.40 2.96
N TYR A 65 7.99 1.48 3.24
CA TYR A 65 8.78 2.69 3.00
C TYR A 65 10.22 2.32 2.65
N TYR A 66 10.98 3.27 2.11
CA TYR A 66 12.39 3.05 1.80
C TYR A 66 13.27 4.07 2.51
N ASP A 67 14.01 3.59 3.51
CA ASP A 67 15.09 4.36 4.13
C ASP A 67 16.35 3.51 4.24
N SER A 68 17.33 3.79 3.38
CA SER A 68 18.62 3.10 3.38
C SER A 68 19.47 3.38 4.62
N LEU A 69 19.23 4.49 5.33
CA LEU A 69 20.01 4.94 6.47
C LEU A 69 19.56 4.30 7.79
N HIS A 70 18.28 3.91 7.90
CA HIS A 70 17.69 3.36 9.13
C HIS A 70 16.98 2.03 8.86
N GLN A 71 17.71 0.91 9.00
CA GLN A 71 17.20 -0.44 8.72
C GLN A 71 16.81 -1.21 9.99
N ASP A 72 16.57 -0.51 11.10
CA ASP A 72 16.26 -1.12 12.38
C ASP A 72 14.81 -1.63 12.42
N GLU A 73 14.64 -2.94 12.56
CA GLU A 73 13.32 -3.57 12.71
C GLU A 73 12.56 -3.06 13.95
N ILE A 74 13.27 -2.65 15.01
CA ILE A 74 12.67 -2.04 16.20
C ILE A 74 11.97 -0.72 15.84
N TYR A 75 12.53 0.05 14.89
CA TYR A 75 11.88 1.28 14.43
C TYR A 75 10.58 0.98 13.70
N GLU A 76 10.57 -0.05 12.84
CA GLU A 76 9.36 -0.54 12.17
C GLU A 76 8.25 -0.93 13.18
N GLN A 77 8.59 -1.71 14.22
CA GLN A 77 7.64 -2.07 15.28
C GLN A 77 7.11 -0.85 16.05
N SER A 78 7.96 0.17 16.24
CA SER A 78 7.52 1.42 16.88
C SER A 78 6.51 2.19 16.02
N LEU A 79 6.64 2.13 14.70
CA LEU A 79 5.70 2.74 13.75
C LEU A 79 4.37 1.97 13.73
N GLU A 80 4.42 0.64 13.72
CA GLU A 80 3.23 -0.22 13.87
C GLU A 80 2.48 0.15 15.16
N THR A 81 3.21 0.25 16.28
CA THR A 81 2.63 0.65 17.57
C THR A 81 1.98 2.05 17.52
N LYS A 82 2.62 3.02 16.84
CA LYS A 82 2.04 4.36 16.66
C LYS A 82 0.72 4.30 15.89
N LEU A 83 0.66 3.56 14.79
CA LEU A 83 -0.57 3.40 14.01
C LEU A 83 -1.66 2.66 14.77
N MET A 84 -1.30 1.59 15.50
CA MET A 84 -2.25 0.87 16.37
C MET A 84 -2.82 1.74 17.50
N ASN A 85 -2.04 2.70 18.03
CA ASN A 85 -2.53 3.66 19.02
C ASN A 85 -3.52 4.68 18.42
N ILE A 86 -3.46 4.92 17.11
CA ILE A 86 -4.43 5.78 16.39
C ILE A 86 -5.70 4.97 16.10
N ASP A 87 -5.55 3.77 15.55
CA ASP A 87 -6.65 2.85 15.27
C ASP A 87 -6.19 1.39 15.37
N ALA A 88 -6.60 0.73 16.45
CA ALA A 88 -6.29 -0.67 16.74
C ALA A 88 -7.18 -1.66 15.95
N THR A 89 -8.20 -1.17 15.24
CA THR A 89 -9.06 -2.04 14.41
C THR A 89 -8.42 -2.40 13.08
N ILE A 90 -7.38 -1.64 12.67
CA ILE A 90 -6.65 -1.87 11.44
C ILE A 90 -5.42 -2.75 11.73
N PRO A 91 -5.24 -3.88 11.01
CA PRO A 91 -4.10 -4.76 11.18
C PRO A 91 -2.85 -4.19 10.49
N TRP A 92 -2.21 -3.20 11.11
CA TRP A 92 -1.04 -2.52 10.54
C TRP A 92 0.19 -3.42 10.43
N SER A 93 0.83 -3.39 9.26
CA SER A 93 2.14 -3.99 8.99
C SER A 93 3.04 -2.90 8.41
N VAL A 94 4.13 -2.53 9.09
CA VAL A 94 5.06 -1.49 8.60
C VAL A 94 6.41 -2.14 8.30
N LYS A 95 6.93 -1.97 7.08
CA LYS A 95 8.16 -2.66 6.64
C LYS A 95 9.08 -1.76 5.83
N ASN A 96 10.35 -1.66 6.25
CA ASN A 96 11.38 -0.94 5.49
C ASN A 96 11.92 -1.81 4.35
N GLN A 97 11.72 -1.37 3.12
CA GLN A 97 12.18 -2.09 1.92
C GLN A 97 13.70 -2.15 1.81
N ALA A 98 14.43 -1.21 2.41
CA ALA A 98 15.89 -1.29 2.51
C ALA A 98 16.35 -2.54 3.27
N ARG A 99 15.56 -3.06 4.23
CA ARG A 99 15.83 -4.30 4.96
C ARG A 99 15.20 -5.53 4.30
N MET A 100 13.97 -5.38 3.78
CA MET A 100 13.16 -6.52 3.30
C MET A 100 13.80 -7.30 2.16
N HIS A 101 14.70 -6.72 1.37
CA HIS A 101 15.44 -7.49 0.36
C HIS A 101 16.24 -8.66 0.96
N VAL A 102 16.80 -8.50 2.18
CA VAL A 102 17.52 -9.55 2.89
C VAL A 102 16.57 -10.67 3.31
N VAL A 103 15.42 -10.29 3.88
CA VAL A 103 14.37 -11.23 4.31
C VAL A 103 13.82 -12.03 3.13
N ASN A 104 13.64 -11.36 1.98
CA ASN A 104 13.11 -11.96 0.76
C ASN A 104 14.18 -12.70 -0.06
N ASN A 105 15.45 -12.67 0.36
CA ASN A 105 16.58 -13.22 -0.38
C ASN A 105 16.68 -12.68 -1.83
N MET A 106 16.52 -11.36 -1.96
CA MET A 106 16.51 -10.60 -3.21
C MET A 106 17.67 -9.60 -3.26
N PRO A 107 18.07 -9.14 -4.46
CA PRO A 107 18.98 -8.01 -4.57
C PRO A 107 18.41 -6.75 -3.87
N PRO A 108 19.27 -5.86 -3.34
CA PRO A 108 18.82 -4.61 -2.71
C PRO A 108 17.90 -3.82 -3.61
N TYR A 109 16.78 -3.36 -3.05
CA TYR A 109 15.88 -2.46 -3.76
C TYR A 109 16.45 -1.04 -3.80
N SER A 110 16.09 -0.28 -4.83
CA SER A 110 16.49 1.12 -4.99
C SER A 110 15.46 2.13 -4.48
N SER A 111 14.21 1.69 -4.26
CA SER A 111 13.06 2.48 -3.81
C SER A 111 11.91 1.56 -3.43
N SER A 112 10.87 2.09 -2.81
CA SER A 112 9.62 1.36 -2.55
C SER A 112 8.94 0.92 -3.84
N VAL A 113 8.88 1.78 -4.86
CA VAL A 113 8.34 1.39 -6.19
C VAL A 113 9.13 0.25 -6.81
N ASN A 114 10.46 0.24 -6.65
CA ASN A 114 11.27 -0.87 -7.10
C ASN A 114 10.95 -2.15 -6.31
N ALA A 115 10.73 -2.08 -5.00
CA ALA A 115 10.30 -3.22 -4.19
C ALA A 115 8.92 -3.75 -4.63
N ILE A 116 7.94 -2.86 -4.88
CA ILE A 116 6.59 -3.22 -5.38
C ILE A 116 6.68 -3.98 -6.70
N SER A 117 7.58 -3.57 -7.61
CA SER A 117 7.79 -4.25 -8.90
C SER A 117 8.30 -5.70 -8.77
N LYS A 118 8.73 -6.11 -7.57
CA LYS A 118 9.24 -7.45 -7.25
C LYS A 118 8.28 -8.26 -6.39
N PHE A 119 7.05 -7.79 -6.18
CA PHE A 119 6.04 -8.58 -5.49
C PHE A 119 5.74 -9.88 -6.25
N PRO A 120 5.41 -10.98 -5.54
CA PRO A 120 5.24 -12.30 -6.17
C PRO A 120 4.13 -12.36 -7.22
N GLU A 121 3.09 -11.54 -7.05
CA GLU A 121 1.91 -11.49 -7.92
C GLU A 121 1.80 -10.10 -8.56
N THR A 122 1.74 -10.05 -9.89
CA THR A 122 1.61 -8.79 -10.65
C THR A 122 0.32 -8.04 -10.33
N ALA A 123 -0.79 -8.74 -10.09
CA ALA A 123 -2.06 -8.14 -9.62
C ALA A 123 -1.96 -7.48 -8.23
N THR A 124 -0.90 -7.76 -7.46
CA THR A 124 -0.62 -7.12 -6.16
C THR A 124 0.50 -6.08 -6.23
N ALA A 125 1.17 -5.95 -7.37
CA ALA A 125 2.25 -5.00 -7.60
C ALA A 125 1.68 -3.58 -7.82
N LEU A 126 0.92 -3.12 -6.84
CA LEU A 126 0.22 -1.84 -6.77
C LEU A 126 0.55 -1.18 -5.42
N GLY A 127 0.72 0.13 -5.44
CA GLY A 127 0.89 0.92 -4.22
C GLY A 127 0.18 2.25 -4.34
N VAL A 128 -0.30 2.77 -3.21
CA VAL A 128 -0.91 4.10 -3.11
C VAL A 128 -0.28 4.92 -2.00
N THR A 129 -0.12 6.20 -2.25
CA THR A 129 0.40 7.18 -1.30
C THR A 129 -0.34 8.50 -1.44
N LEU A 130 -0.03 9.47 -0.58
CA LEU A 130 -0.58 10.82 -0.66
C LEU A 130 0.54 11.82 -0.96
N ASP A 131 0.27 12.77 -1.86
CA ASP A 131 1.11 13.95 -2.02
C ASP A 131 0.93 14.95 -0.86
N GLU A 132 1.68 16.05 -0.89
CA GLU A 132 1.60 17.11 0.12
C GLU A 132 0.20 17.73 0.24
N LEU A 133 -0.56 17.78 -0.86
CA LEU A 133 -1.91 18.33 -0.94
C LEU A 133 -3.01 17.29 -0.61
N ASN A 134 -2.63 16.07 -0.22
CA ASN A 134 -3.52 14.93 0.03
C ASN A 134 -4.22 14.37 -1.22
N ASN A 135 -3.64 14.57 -2.40
CA ASN A 135 -4.08 13.84 -3.59
C ASN A 135 -3.50 12.43 -3.58
N VAL A 136 -4.32 11.45 -4.01
CA VAL A 136 -3.88 10.06 -4.10
C VAL A 136 -2.96 9.88 -5.30
N ILE A 137 -1.80 9.27 -5.05
CA ILE A 137 -0.86 8.83 -6.08
C ILE A 137 -0.90 7.31 -6.14
N LEU A 138 -1.07 6.75 -7.34
CA LEU A 138 -0.98 5.32 -7.61
C LEU A 138 0.35 4.99 -8.29
N THR A 139 0.93 3.85 -7.93
CA THR A 139 2.00 3.19 -8.70
C THR A 139 1.56 1.79 -9.09
N ALA A 140 1.82 1.42 -10.35
CA ALA A 140 1.52 0.12 -10.92
C ALA A 140 2.70 -0.32 -11.82
N PRO A 141 3.88 -0.65 -11.26
CA PRO A 141 5.07 -0.97 -12.05
C PRO A 141 4.91 -2.16 -13.00
N CYS A 142 3.93 -3.04 -12.76
CA CYS A 142 3.59 -4.17 -13.63
C CYS A 142 2.38 -3.90 -14.54
N GLY A 143 1.84 -2.68 -14.54
CA GLY A 143 0.56 -2.36 -15.16
C GLY A 143 -0.64 -2.67 -14.27
N ILE A 144 -1.85 -2.36 -14.75
CA ILE A 144 -3.12 -2.60 -14.05
C ILE A 144 -3.94 -3.73 -14.69
N GLU A 145 -3.47 -4.26 -15.82
CA GLU A 145 -4.20 -5.22 -16.64
C GLU A 145 -4.50 -6.50 -15.85
N ASP A 146 -3.53 -7.00 -15.09
CA ASP A 146 -3.68 -8.23 -14.32
C ASP A 146 -4.69 -8.07 -13.16
N VAL A 147 -4.76 -6.89 -12.52
CA VAL A 147 -5.75 -6.66 -11.45
C VAL A 147 -7.16 -6.43 -12.00
N LEU A 148 -7.28 -5.90 -13.23
CA LEU A 148 -8.57 -5.63 -13.87
C LEU A 148 -9.16 -6.84 -14.60
N SER A 149 -8.35 -7.86 -14.90
CA SER A 149 -8.76 -9.04 -15.67
C SER A 149 -9.10 -10.27 -14.81
N LEU A 150 -8.96 -10.15 -13.49
CA LEU A 150 -9.25 -11.17 -12.49
C LEU A 150 -10.44 -10.76 -11.63
#